data_AF-A0A7C3W3Y9-F1
#
_entry.id   AF-A0A7C3W3Y9-F1
#
_cell.length_a   1.000
_cell.length_b   1.000
_cell.length_c   1.000
_cell.angle_alpha   90.00
_cell.angle_beta   90.00
_cell.angle_gamma   90.00
#
_symmetry.space_group_name_H-M   'P 1'
#
loop_
_entity.id
_entity.type
_entity.pdbx_description
1 polymer ?
#
loop_
_entity_poly.entity_id
_entity_poly.type
_entity_poly.pdbx_seq_one_letter_code
_entity_poly.pdbx_strand_id
1 'polypeptide(L)'
;MLWKVHLGDDVQAWFRGLISAYNGRLLPTLGQATLLYCGDNTRERNMRYVDFTVRARDWQDGHFKVEVTQSPLDRMREPEQVSQPPNLARHLRNLERKRISTSDLRSLGKQLADMLLPHTVREMFFASMASLDPDSGLRLRLVLDDLRVANLPWEYLYLSPLKEENTPYGFLALDARVSIVRHEAIPIAPGSVGARLPLKLVVGFASPAQFPRLDLAAERDYIAKALDGVTSVRVTFVEHLTAARLESACQGAHMFHFAGHAGFMWQNNGRTTGYGAIFLEDEQGDLSPMPVEQLARTLRHCGVRVVFLGGCETGRRDGVNAWSGVAPALMRVGIPAAVAMQYAILDDAAVAFARRFYLALSAGLSLDEAMTAGRLAILSRGGEAGVEWGVPVLYMRCGDGVIFPEMAADPSLEALRHSQRVHVSQRVQELRDRLTGVEVGEAPHTTMEVIQEIGAVAPGGEALGARIESIAAGVVHAIQKVDQIGPGGKLTGISLHRTRNQAERH
;
A
#
# COMPACT_ATOMS: atom_id res chain seq x y z
N MET A 1 -26.28 -29.72 -7.36
CA MET A 1 -25.22 -30.74 -7.17
C MET A 1 -23.91 -30.08 -6.80
N LEU A 2 -23.28 -30.51 -5.69
CA LEU A 2 -21.91 -30.21 -5.32
C LEU A 2 -21.01 -30.87 -6.37
N TRP A 3 -19.98 -30.18 -6.85
CA TRP A 3 -18.84 -30.87 -7.46
C TRP A 3 -17.63 -30.73 -6.54
N LYS A 4 -17.04 -31.88 -6.23
CA LYS A 4 -15.68 -32.01 -5.71
C LYS A 4 -14.70 -31.40 -6.71
N VAL A 5 -13.73 -30.65 -6.21
CA VAL A 5 -12.51 -30.33 -6.95
C VAL A 5 -11.74 -31.64 -7.18
N HIS A 6 -11.62 -32.07 -8.43
CA HIS A 6 -10.71 -33.17 -8.80
C HIS A 6 -9.37 -32.57 -9.22
N LEU A 7 -8.31 -32.98 -8.50
CA LEU A 7 -6.94 -32.74 -8.89
C LEU A 7 -6.58 -33.72 -10.02
N GLY A 8 -6.03 -33.21 -11.13
CA GLY A 8 -5.44 -34.05 -12.16
C GLY A 8 -4.29 -34.90 -11.61
N ASP A 9 -4.05 -36.05 -12.23
CA ASP A 9 -3.11 -37.07 -11.73
C ASP A 9 -1.65 -36.58 -11.61
N ASP A 10 -1.33 -35.40 -12.17
CA ASP A 10 -0.01 -34.78 -12.17
C ASP A 10 0.30 -33.91 -10.94
N VAL A 11 -0.64 -33.77 -9.99
CA VAL A 11 -0.43 -32.95 -8.78
C VAL A 11 0.25 -33.75 -7.66
N GLN A 12 1.42 -33.27 -7.22
CA GLN A 12 2.22 -33.88 -6.15
C GLN A 12 1.41 -34.13 -4.86
N ALA A 13 1.61 -35.30 -4.25
CA ALA A 13 0.79 -35.84 -3.17
C ALA A 13 0.62 -34.92 -1.94
N TRP A 14 1.55 -34.01 -1.67
CA TRP A 14 1.48 -33.07 -0.55
C TRP A 14 0.41 -31.97 -0.75
N PHE A 15 0.13 -31.54 -1.99
CA PHE A 15 -0.93 -30.56 -2.30
C PHE A 15 -2.35 -31.10 -2.02
N ARG A 16 -2.53 -32.43 -1.99
CA ARG A 16 -3.83 -33.07 -1.69
C ARG A 16 -4.29 -32.79 -0.26
N GLY A 17 -3.38 -32.51 0.68
CA GLY A 17 -3.71 -32.20 2.08
C GLY A 17 -4.23 -30.77 2.31
N LEU A 18 -3.71 -29.78 1.58
CA LEU A 18 -4.02 -28.35 1.75
C LEU A 18 -5.44 -27.98 1.29
N ILE A 19 -5.94 -28.60 0.22
CA ILE A 19 -7.26 -28.29 -0.36
C ILE A 19 -8.39 -29.03 0.39
N SER A 20 -8.10 -30.20 0.97
CA SER A 20 -9.08 -30.97 1.74
C SER A 20 -9.54 -30.26 3.02
N ALA A 21 -8.68 -29.44 3.63
CA ALA A 21 -9.05 -28.64 4.80
C ALA A 21 -9.88 -27.40 4.44
N TYR A 22 -9.69 -26.85 3.24
CA TYR A 22 -10.41 -25.67 2.74
C TYR A 22 -11.87 -25.99 2.39
N ASN A 23 -12.13 -27.18 1.86
CA ASN A 23 -13.48 -27.63 1.50
C ASN A 23 -14.37 -28.02 2.71
N GLY A 24 -13.77 -28.26 3.89
CA GLY A 24 -14.49 -28.79 5.05
C GLY A 24 -15.18 -27.76 5.95
N ARG A 25 -14.93 -26.46 5.77
CA ARG A 25 -15.36 -25.43 6.75
C ARG A 25 -16.38 -24.40 6.29
N LEU A 26 -16.77 -24.32 5.02
CA LEU A 26 -17.50 -23.12 4.54
C LEU A 26 -18.76 -23.28 3.67
N LEU A 27 -19.26 -24.47 3.30
CA LEU A 27 -20.45 -24.52 2.42
C LEU A 27 -21.40 -25.71 2.67
N PRO A 28 -22.63 -25.48 3.18
CA PRO A 28 -23.79 -26.28 2.88
C PRO A 28 -24.62 -25.62 1.76
N THR A 29 -24.69 -26.27 0.59
CA THR A 29 -25.66 -26.08 -0.55
C THR A 29 -25.53 -24.80 -1.40
N LEU A 30 -25.75 -24.72 -2.73
CA LEU A 30 -25.69 -25.57 -3.93
C LEU A 30 -25.89 -24.64 -5.16
N GLY A 31 -25.06 -24.72 -6.22
CA GLY A 31 -25.29 -24.07 -7.53
C GLY A 31 -24.06 -24.11 -8.45
N GLN A 32 -24.15 -24.73 -9.63
CA GLN A 32 -23.02 -25.03 -10.53
C GLN A 32 -22.67 -23.84 -11.43
N ALA A 33 -21.39 -23.46 -11.50
CA ALA A 33 -20.82 -22.67 -12.60
C ALA A 33 -19.56 -23.39 -13.12
N THR A 34 -19.55 -23.72 -14.41
CA THR A 34 -18.42 -24.36 -15.10
C THR A 34 -17.51 -23.26 -15.64
N LEU A 35 -16.30 -23.16 -15.09
CA LEU A 35 -15.25 -22.26 -15.59
C LEU A 35 -14.47 -22.98 -16.68
N LEU A 36 -14.75 -22.67 -17.95
CA LEU A 36 -13.93 -23.12 -19.08
C LEU A 36 -12.72 -22.19 -19.19
N TYR A 37 -11.59 -22.63 -18.65
CA TYR A 37 -10.29 -22.02 -18.89
C TYR A 37 -9.85 -22.40 -20.31
N CYS A 38 -10.05 -21.51 -21.29
CA CYS A 38 -9.39 -21.62 -22.58
C CYS A 38 -8.06 -20.90 -22.45
N GLY A 39 -6.98 -21.67 -22.39
CA GLY A 39 -5.62 -21.15 -22.28
C GLY A 39 -5.28 -20.28 -23.48
N ASP A 40 -5.08 -19.00 -23.22
CA ASP A 40 -4.24 -18.17 -24.08
C ASP A 40 -3.06 -17.67 -23.24
N ASN A 41 -1.88 -17.92 -23.77
CA ASN A 41 -0.62 -18.00 -23.03
C ASN A 41 0.03 -16.61 -22.88
N THR A 42 -0.72 -15.60 -22.46
CA THR A 42 -0.16 -14.30 -22.07
C THR A 42 0.14 -14.35 -20.58
N ARG A 43 1.42 -14.57 -20.24
CA ARG A 43 1.94 -14.47 -18.87
C ARG A 43 1.53 -13.12 -18.26
N GLU A 44 0.45 -13.07 -17.51
CA GLU A 44 0.08 -11.91 -16.68
C GLU A 44 1.20 -11.73 -15.65
N ARG A 45 1.89 -10.59 -15.73
CA ARG A 45 3.05 -10.26 -14.89
C ARG A 45 2.59 -9.35 -13.77
N ASN A 46 3.41 -9.22 -12.73
CA ASN A 46 3.17 -8.21 -11.71
C ASN A 46 3.05 -6.80 -12.28
N MET A 47 2.22 -5.96 -11.64
CA MET A 47 2.09 -4.54 -11.97
C MET A 47 3.49 -3.90 -11.98
N ARG A 48 3.91 -3.42 -13.14
CA ARG A 48 5.21 -2.78 -13.29
C ARG A 48 5.06 -1.29 -13.10
N TYR A 49 5.69 -0.75 -12.06
CA TYR A 49 5.75 0.70 -11.88
C TYR A 49 6.93 1.32 -12.62
N VAL A 50 6.65 2.30 -13.46
CA VAL A 50 7.65 3.12 -14.15
C VAL A 50 7.85 4.43 -13.39
N ASP A 51 9.09 4.86 -13.22
CA ASP A 51 9.40 6.02 -12.38
C ASP A 51 9.01 7.36 -13.06
N PHE A 52 8.33 8.20 -12.28
CA PHE A 52 8.10 9.63 -12.50
C PHE A 52 8.72 10.37 -11.32
N THR A 53 9.94 10.88 -11.51
CA THR A 53 10.72 11.49 -10.44
C THR A 53 10.50 13.00 -10.39
N VAL A 54 9.94 13.47 -9.29
CA VAL A 54 9.76 14.88 -8.98
C VAL A 54 10.79 15.30 -7.95
N ARG A 55 11.55 16.34 -8.24
CA ARG A 55 12.49 16.95 -7.31
C ARG A 55 11.98 18.30 -6.83
N ALA A 56 11.97 18.51 -5.51
CA ALA A 56 11.69 19.79 -4.87
C ALA A 56 12.93 20.31 -4.16
N ARG A 57 13.34 21.55 -4.44
CA ARG A 57 14.59 22.14 -3.94
C ARG A 57 14.52 23.67 -3.80
N ASP A 58 15.63 24.26 -3.36
CA ASP A 58 15.82 25.71 -3.25
C ASP A 58 14.75 26.38 -2.38
N TRP A 59 14.43 25.81 -1.21
CA TRP A 59 13.45 26.40 -0.29
C TRP A 59 13.94 27.75 0.25
N GLN A 60 13.12 28.79 0.07
CA GLN A 60 13.34 30.13 0.60
C GLN A 60 12.01 30.83 0.86
N ASP A 61 11.80 31.30 2.11
CA ASP A 61 10.68 32.16 2.49
C ASP A 61 9.27 31.67 2.07
N GLY A 62 9.03 30.36 2.13
CA GLY A 62 7.73 29.78 1.75
C GLY A 62 7.62 29.45 0.25
N HIS A 63 8.67 29.68 -0.52
CA HIS A 63 8.79 29.33 -1.93
C HIS A 63 9.81 28.20 -2.12
N PHE A 64 9.60 27.40 -3.15
CA PHE A 64 10.57 26.39 -3.59
C PHE A 64 10.38 26.08 -5.07
N LYS A 65 11.32 25.35 -5.65
CA LYS A 65 11.29 24.95 -7.06
C LYS A 65 10.95 23.47 -7.19
N VAL A 66 10.18 23.14 -8.22
CA VAL A 66 9.77 21.78 -8.55
C VAL A 66 10.12 21.46 -10.00
N GLU A 67 10.69 20.28 -10.25
CA GLU A 67 11.00 19.81 -11.59
C GLU A 67 10.82 18.29 -11.73
N VAL A 68 10.46 17.85 -12.93
CA VAL A 68 10.49 16.42 -13.30
C VAL A 68 11.88 16.07 -13.81
N THR A 69 12.62 15.28 -13.05
CA THR A 69 13.99 14.87 -13.42
C THR A 69 14.01 13.57 -14.23
N GLN A 70 12.95 12.77 -14.17
CA GLN A 70 12.76 11.53 -14.91
C GLN A 70 11.27 11.26 -15.11
N SER A 71 10.86 10.85 -16.31
CA SER A 71 9.53 10.32 -16.58
C SER A 71 9.58 9.31 -17.74
N PRO A 72 8.48 8.59 -18.03
CA PRO A 72 8.37 7.75 -19.23
C PRO A 72 8.55 8.50 -20.56
N LEU A 73 8.26 9.80 -20.58
CA LEU A 73 8.22 10.60 -21.81
C LEU A 73 9.48 11.47 -21.98
N ASP A 74 9.70 12.42 -21.06
CA ASP A 74 10.85 13.34 -21.10
C ASP A 74 11.14 13.91 -19.69
N ARG A 75 12.22 14.67 -19.55
CA ARG A 75 12.52 15.49 -18.37
C ARG A 75 12.09 16.94 -18.58
N MET A 76 11.82 17.62 -17.48
CA MET A 76 11.53 19.05 -17.49
C MET A 76 12.82 19.85 -17.77
N ARG A 77 12.71 20.94 -18.55
CA ARG A 77 13.87 21.77 -18.92
C ARG A 77 14.20 22.83 -17.87
N GLU A 78 13.16 23.46 -17.33
CA GLU A 78 13.28 24.51 -16.32
C GLU A 78 12.33 24.20 -15.17
N PRO A 79 12.77 24.35 -13.90
CA PRO A 79 11.91 24.13 -12.75
C PRO A 79 10.82 25.20 -12.64
N GLU A 80 9.64 24.81 -12.16
CA GLU A 80 8.57 25.74 -11.80
C GLU A 80 8.74 26.21 -10.34
N GLN A 81 8.59 27.51 -10.11
CA GLN A 81 8.55 28.05 -8.76
C GLN A 81 7.13 27.97 -8.20
N VAL A 82 7.01 27.44 -6.99
CA VAL A 82 5.74 27.29 -6.27
C VAL A 82 5.81 27.98 -4.91
N SER A 83 4.64 28.30 -4.37
CA SER A 83 4.51 29.01 -3.08
C SER A 83 3.59 28.23 -2.15
N GLN A 84 3.92 28.22 -0.86
CA GLN A 84 3.09 27.60 0.15
C GLN A 84 1.77 28.37 0.35
N PRO A 85 0.60 27.70 0.32
CA PRO A 85 -0.66 28.37 0.54
C PRO A 85 -0.86 28.77 2.01
N PRO A 86 -1.50 29.92 2.29
CA PRO A 86 -1.59 30.50 3.64
C PRO A 86 -2.38 29.64 4.64
N ASN A 87 -3.37 28.86 4.18
CA ASN A 87 -4.20 28.01 5.03
C ASN A 87 -3.59 26.62 5.32
N LEU A 88 -2.44 26.29 4.72
CA LEU A 88 -1.85 24.95 4.79
C LEU A 88 -1.62 24.51 6.24
N ALA A 89 -1.03 25.40 7.06
CA ALA A 89 -0.70 25.09 8.45
C ALA A 89 -1.92 24.70 9.29
N ARG A 90 -3.09 25.29 9.02
CA ARG A 90 -4.34 24.94 9.73
C ARG A 90 -4.82 23.55 9.34
N HIS A 91 -4.82 23.23 8.05
CA HIS A 91 -5.23 21.90 7.58
C HIS A 91 -4.29 20.80 8.07
N LEU A 92 -2.98 21.03 8.04
CA LEU A 92 -1.99 20.08 8.56
C LEU A 92 -2.21 19.78 10.05
N ARG A 93 -2.46 20.81 10.88
CA ARG A 93 -2.77 20.60 12.32
C ARG A 93 -4.06 19.81 12.54
N ASN A 94 -5.08 20.03 11.71
CA ASN A 94 -6.34 19.30 11.82
C ASN A 94 -6.18 17.84 11.37
N LEU A 95 -5.43 17.60 10.30
CA LEU A 95 -5.10 16.26 9.82
C LEU A 95 -4.34 15.46 10.88
N GLU A 96 -3.28 16.04 11.44
CA GLU A 96 -2.45 15.42 12.49
C GLU A 96 -3.27 15.04 13.73
N ARG A 97 -4.27 15.86 14.08
CA ARG A 97 -5.19 15.59 15.19
C ARG A 97 -6.35 14.67 14.83
N LYS A 98 -6.41 14.17 13.59
CA LYS A 98 -7.53 13.38 13.06
C LYS A 98 -8.89 14.11 13.19
N ARG A 99 -8.87 15.45 13.12
CA ARG A 99 -10.02 16.35 13.26
C ARG A 99 -10.22 17.20 12.00
N ILE A 100 -10.12 16.57 10.84
CA ILE A 100 -10.28 17.20 9.54
C ILE A 100 -11.53 16.67 8.86
N SER A 101 -12.34 17.56 8.30
CA SER A 101 -13.52 17.17 7.52
C SER A 101 -13.09 16.60 6.16
N THR A 102 -13.95 15.80 5.53
CA THR A 102 -13.68 15.27 4.17
C THR A 102 -13.45 16.38 3.14
N SER A 103 -14.18 17.50 3.25
CA SER A 103 -13.99 18.66 2.37
C SER A 103 -12.65 19.36 2.60
N ASP A 104 -12.24 19.52 3.87
CA ASP A 104 -10.95 20.13 4.21
C ASP A 104 -9.78 19.22 3.84
N LEU A 105 -9.94 17.90 3.98
CA LEU A 105 -8.95 16.91 3.56
C LEU A 105 -8.72 17.00 2.05
N ARG A 106 -9.80 17.12 1.27
CA ARG A 106 -9.71 17.33 -0.17
C ARG A 106 -9.07 18.67 -0.51
N SER A 107 -9.43 19.74 0.20
CA SER A 107 -8.81 21.06 0.03
C SER A 107 -7.31 21.02 0.32
N LEU A 108 -6.90 20.32 1.38
CA LEU A 108 -5.50 20.04 1.68
C LEU A 108 -4.83 19.25 0.55
N GLY A 109 -5.47 18.19 0.06
CA GLY A 109 -4.93 17.39 -1.02
C GLY A 109 -4.73 18.16 -2.32
N LYS A 110 -5.67 19.05 -2.66
CA LYS A 110 -5.54 19.98 -3.81
C LYS A 110 -4.37 20.96 -3.59
N GLN A 111 -4.24 21.52 -2.39
CA GLN A 111 -3.11 22.40 -2.04
C GLN A 111 -1.75 21.69 -2.16
N LEU A 112 -1.66 20.44 -1.71
CA LEU A 112 -0.47 19.61 -1.90
C LEU A 112 -0.19 19.35 -3.38
N ALA A 113 -1.23 19.08 -4.17
CA ALA A 113 -1.10 18.84 -5.60
C ALA A 113 -0.66 20.08 -6.37
N ASP A 114 -1.15 21.27 -6.01
CA ASP A 114 -0.70 22.53 -6.61
C ASP A 114 0.77 22.85 -6.29
N MET A 115 1.26 22.42 -5.13
CA MET A 115 2.65 22.59 -4.73
C MET A 115 3.59 21.58 -5.40
N LEU A 116 3.22 20.29 -5.47
CA LEU A 116 4.13 19.23 -5.97
C LEU A 116 3.95 18.92 -7.45
N LEU A 117 2.75 19.12 -7.97
CA LEU A 117 2.37 18.91 -9.36
C LEU A 117 1.79 20.23 -9.91
N PRO A 118 2.60 21.31 -10.01
CA PRO A 118 2.20 22.54 -10.68
C PRO A 118 1.94 22.27 -12.18
N HIS A 119 1.53 23.29 -12.92
CA HIS A 119 0.90 23.13 -14.24
C HIS A 119 1.65 22.18 -15.18
N THR A 120 2.94 22.43 -15.43
CA THR A 120 3.73 21.63 -16.39
C THR A 120 3.97 20.22 -15.85
N VAL A 121 4.30 20.10 -14.57
CA VAL A 121 4.52 18.80 -13.91
C VAL A 121 3.25 17.94 -13.99
N ARG A 122 2.08 18.55 -13.83
CA ARG A 122 0.78 17.89 -13.91
C ARG A 122 0.44 17.41 -15.31
N GLU A 123 0.71 18.23 -16.33
CA GLU A 123 0.57 17.81 -17.73
C GLU A 123 1.46 16.61 -18.05
N MET A 124 2.73 16.66 -17.61
CA MET A 124 3.67 15.55 -17.76
C MET A 124 3.21 14.29 -17.01
N PHE A 125 2.65 14.44 -15.81
CA PHE A 125 2.11 13.31 -15.04
C PHE A 125 0.95 12.64 -15.79
N PHE A 126 -0.03 13.40 -16.27
CA PHE A 126 -1.17 12.84 -17.02
C PHE A 126 -0.75 12.24 -18.36
N ALA A 127 0.15 12.90 -19.10
CA ALA A 127 0.68 12.35 -20.34
C ALA A 127 1.44 11.03 -20.09
N SER A 128 2.22 10.97 -19.01
CA SER A 128 2.93 9.75 -18.61
C SER A 128 1.94 8.63 -18.28
N MET A 129 0.93 8.89 -17.44
CA MET A 129 -0.12 7.92 -17.12
C MET A 129 -0.84 7.41 -18.37
N ALA A 130 -1.18 8.29 -19.31
CA ALA A 130 -1.87 7.94 -20.56
C ALA A 130 -1.00 7.10 -21.52
N SER A 131 0.32 7.15 -21.38
CA SER A 131 1.26 6.37 -22.21
C SER A 131 1.50 4.94 -21.71
N LEU A 132 1.03 4.59 -20.51
CA LEU A 132 1.27 3.29 -19.88
C LEU A 132 0.23 2.24 -20.28
N ASP A 133 0.70 1.01 -20.49
CA ASP A 133 -0.13 -0.18 -20.64
C ASP A 133 -1.03 -0.42 -19.40
N PRO A 134 -2.15 -1.17 -19.53
CA PRO A 134 -3.05 -1.46 -18.41
C PRO A 134 -2.37 -2.13 -17.21
N ASP A 135 -1.38 -3.00 -17.46
CA ASP A 135 -0.61 -3.73 -16.43
C ASP A 135 0.60 -2.93 -15.90
N SER A 136 0.63 -1.62 -16.18
CA SER A 136 1.67 -0.71 -15.72
C SER A 136 1.11 0.47 -14.93
N GLY A 137 1.85 0.83 -13.89
CA GLY A 137 1.60 1.97 -13.02
C GLY A 137 2.72 3.00 -13.09
N LEU A 138 2.48 4.17 -12.53
CA LEU A 138 3.46 5.24 -12.40
C LEU A 138 3.90 5.35 -10.93
N ARG A 139 5.20 5.26 -10.68
CA ARG A 139 5.78 5.55 -9.38
C ARG A 139 6.19 7.01 -9.31
N LEU A 140 5.38 7.80 -8.61
CA LEU A 140 5.71 9.16 -8.22
C LEU A 140 6.84 9.11 -7.16
N ARG A 141 8.08 9.26 -7.62
CA ARG A 141 9.29 9.23 -6.80
C ARG A 141 9.66 10.65 -6.37
N LEU A 142 9.63 10.89 -5.07
CA LEU A 142 9.80 12.21 -4.46
C LEU A 142 11.22 12.40 -3.96
N VAL A 143 11.96 13.31 -4.59
CA VAL A 143 13.29 13.76 -4.14
C VAL A 143 13.11 15.13 -3.50
N LEU A 144 13.12 15.19 -2.17
CA LEU A 144 12.74 16.38 -1.41
C LEU A 144 13.95 16.88 -0.62
N ASP A 145 14.63 17.89 -1.15
CA ASP A 145 15.95 18.32 -0.63
C ASP A 145 15.84 19.07 0.71
N ASP A 146 14.69 19.67 1.00
CA ASP A 146 14.44 20.45 2.22
C ASP A 146 13.48 19.74 3.18
N LEU A 147 13.83 19.66 4.46
CA LEU A 147 13.01 19.00 5.49
C LEU A 147 11.60 19.61 5.64
N ARG A 148 11.43 20.91 5.39
CA ARG A 148 10.12 21.58 5.48
C ARG A 148 9.17 21.09 4.40
N VAL A 149 9.71 20.76 3.22
CA VAL A 149 8.98 20.16 2.09
C VAL A 149 8.86 18.65 2.29
N ALA A 150 9.92 17.99 2.75
CA ALA A 150 9.93 16.55 3.02
C ALA A 150 8.90 16.14 4.07
N ASN A 151 8.64 16.97 5.08
CA ASN A 151 7.68 16.68 6.15
C ASN A 151 6.21 16.93 5.77
N LEU A 152 5.93 17.43 4.57
CA LEU A 152 4.55 17.55 4.10
C LEU A 152 3.96 16.16 3.77
N PRO A 153 2.66 15.97 3.97
CA PRO A 153 2.03 14.66 3.84
C PRO A 153 1.58 14.40 2.40
N TRP A 154 2.55 14.22 1.50
CA TRP A 154 2.33 14.03 0.06
C TRP A 154 1.45 12.82 -0.29
N GLU A 155 1.29 11.88 0.63
CA GLU A 155 0.41 10.73 0.48
C GLU A 155 -1.07 11.15 0.39
N TYR A 156 -1.42 12.39 0.75
CA TYR A 156 -2.77 12.97 0.61
C TYR A 156 -2.94 13.82 -0.65
N LEU A 157 -2.04 13.74 -1.63
CA LEU A 157 -2.21 14.41 -2.93
C LEU A 157 -3.56 14.08 -3.54
N TYR A 158 -4.35 15.10 -3.85
CA TYR A 158 -5.66 14.96 -4.50
C TYR A 158 -5.62 15.55 -5.90
N LEU A 159 -5.78 14.70 -6.90
CA LEU A 159 -5.81 15.04 -8.31
C LEU A 159 -6.87 14.17 -9.00
N SER A 160 -8.12 14.63 -9.01
CA SER A 160 -9.21 13.90 -9.66
C SER A 160 -9.34 14.28 -11.14
N PRO A 161 -9.37 13.31 -12.07
CA PRO A 161 -9.67 13.56 -13.47
C PRO A 161 -11.19 13.73 -13.72
N LEU A 162 -12.03 13.35 -12.75
CA LEU A 162 -13.49 13.42 -12.87
C LEU A 162 -14.02 14.76 -12.35
N LYS A 163 -15.02 15.32 -13.04
CA LYS A 163 -15.72 16.54 -12.59
C LYS A 163 -16.47 16.34 -11.26
N GLU A 164 -16.76 15.10 -10.89
CA GLU A 164 -17.44 14.79 -9.62
C GLU A 164 -16.48 14.91 -8.45
N GLU A 165 -16.55 16.06 -7.77
CA GLU A 165 -15.60 16.41 -6.73
C GLU A 165 -15.75 15.61 -5.44
N ASN A 166 -16.72 14.70 -5.28
CA ASN A 166 -17.10 14.14 -3.98
C ASN A 166 -16.61 12.73 -3.65
N THR A 167 -15.63 12.20 -4.38
CA THR A 167 -15.13 10.84 -4.14
C THR A 167 -13.76 10.83 -3.44
N PRO A 168 -13.44 9.84 -2.59
CA PRO A 168 -12.09 9.66 -2.05
C PRO A 168 -11.09 9.22 -3.15
N TYR A 169 -11.54 8.88 -4.34
CA TYR A 169 -10.71 8.30 -5.41
C TYR A 169 -9.92 9.33 -6.21
N GLY A 170 -10.05 10.62 -5.89
CA GLY A 170 -9.09 11.62 -6.36
C GLY A 170 -7.76 11.59 -5.60
N PHE A 171 -7.64 10.87 -4.47
CA PHE A 171 -6.38 10.73 -3.76
C PHE A 171 -5.46 9.73 -4.46
N LEU A 172 -4.30 10.20 -4.91
CA LEU A 172 -3.38 9.39 -5.72
C LEU A 172 -2.83 8.17 -4.99
N ALA A 173 -2.64 8.23 -3.66
CA ALA A 173 -2.13 7.10 -2.88
C ALA A 173 -3.11 5.92 -2.76
N LEU A 174 -4.37 6.10 -3.17
CA LEU A 174 -5.41 5.07 -3.19
C LEU A 174 -5.61 4.47 -4.59
N ASP A 175 -4.98 5.02 -5.62
CA ASP A 175 -5.01 4.48 -6.97
C ASP A 175 -3.98 3.35 -7.11
N ALA A 176 -4.41 2.16 -7.52
CA ALA A 176 -3.51 1.02 -7.74
C ALA A 176 -2.46 1.28 -8.83
N ARG A 177 -2.73 2.17 -9.79
CA ARG A 177 -1.80 2.54 -10.84
C ARG A 177 -0.83 3.64 -10.43
N VAL A 178 -0.95 4.20 -9.22
CA VAL A 178 -0.03 5.23 -8.72
C VAL A 178 0.62 4.78 -7.42
N SER A 179 1.96 4.73 -7.43
CA SER A 179 2.75 4.53 -6.21
C SER A 179 3.44 5.82 -5.80
N ILE A 180 3.40 6.18 -4.53
CA ILE A 180 4.10 7.34 -3.98
C ILE A 180 5.27 6.85 -3.13
N VAL A 181 6.48 7.26 -3.51
CA VAL A 181 7.72 6.82 -2.89
C VAL A 181 8.60 8.01 -2.54
N ARG A 182 9.03 8.11 -1.29
CA ARG A 182 10.04 9.07 -0.84
C ARG A 182 11.44 8.52 -1.14
N HIS A 183 12.30 9.36 -1.70
CA HIS A 183 13.63 8.95 -2.18
C HIS A 183 14.73 9.89 -1.70
N GLU A 184 15.73 9.32 -1.03
CA GLU A 184 16.94 10.05 -0.66
C GLU A 184 17.98 9.95 -1.80
N ALA A 185 18.30 11.09 -2.41
CA ALA A 185 19.32 11.21 -3.45
C ALA A 185 20.72 11.09 -2.84
N ILE A 186 21.23 9.86 -2.78
CA ILE A 186 22.55 9.52 -2.21
C ILE A 186 23.42 8.89 -3.29
N PRO A 187 24.71 9.23 -3.41
CA PRO A 187 25.63 8.68 -4.41
C PRO A 187 26.12 7.26 -4.07
N ILE A 188 25.20 6.39 -3.68
CA ILE A 188 25.44 4.97 -3.39
C ILE A 188 24.48 4.18 -4.28
N ALA A 189 24.95 3.13 -4.97
CA ALA A 189 24.05 2.32 -5.78
C ALA A 189 22.90 1.75 -4.92
N PRO A 190 21.64 1.78 -5.41
CA PRO A 190 20.55 1.20 -4.66
C PRO A 190 20.76 -0.31 -4.51
N GLY A 191 20.66 -0.81 -3.28
CA GLY A 191 20.65 -2.26 -3.03
C GLY A 191 19.37 -2.92 -3.56
N SER A 192 19.39 -4.24 -3.68
CA SER A 192 18.19 -5.02 -4.00
C SER A 192 17.40 -5.36 -2.74
N VAL A 193 16.07 -5.35 -2.84
CA VAL A 193 15.16 -5.88 -1.79
C VAL A 193 14.86 -7.36 -1.95
N GLY A 194 15.24 -7.97 -3.09
CA GLY A 194 14.93 -9.35 -3.41
C GLY A 194 15.55 -10.33 -2.41
N ALA A 195 14.75 -11.27 -1.94
CA ALA A 195 15.10 -12.29 -0.95
C ALA A 195 14.71 -13.69 -1.45
N ARG A 196 15.45 -14.70 -1.00
CA ARG A 196 15.10 -16.12 -1.21
C ARG A 196 14.12 -16.57 -0.13
N LEU A 197 13.24 -17.49 -0.49
CA LEU A 197 12.28 -18.04 0.45
C LEU A 197 12.91 -19.01 1.47
N PRO A 198 12.27 -19.19 2.65
CA PRO A 198 11.19 -18.36 3.19
C PRO A 198 11.69 -16.96 3.62
N LEU A 199 10.82 -15.96 3.62
CA LEU A 199 11.15 -14.64 4.19
C LEU A 199 11.50 -14.78 5.66
N LYS A 200 12.61 -14.22 6.09
CA LYS A 200 12.94 -14.13 7.50
C LYS A 200 12.57 -12.73 7.99
N LEU A 201 11.46 -12.63 8.69
CA LEU A 201 10.97 -11.41 9.33
C LEU A 201 11.31 -11.47 10.81
N VAL A 202 12.04 -10.48 11.30
CA VAL A 202 12.20 -10.26 12.74
C VAL A 202 11.27 -9.14 13.16
N VAL A 203 10.52 -9.34 14.23
CA VAL A 203 9.67 -8.33 14.85
C VAL A 203 10.21 -8.08 16.24
N GLY A 204 10.75 -6.87 16.46
CA GLY A 204 11.32 -6.46 17.72
C GLY A 204 10.40 -5.50 18.47
N PHE A 205 10.22 -5.76 19.75
CA PHE A 205 9.35 -5.02 20.66
C PHE A 205 10.17 -4.33 21.74
N ALA A 206 10.02 -3.01 21.89
CA ALA A 206 10.66 -2.25 22.95
C ALA A 206 9.69 -1.26 23.60
N SER A 207 9.53 -1.35 24.92
CA SER A 207 8.74 -0.40 25.72
C SER A 207 9.50 0.00 27.00
N PRO A 208 10.62 0.75 26.89
CA PRO A 208 11.42 1.15 28.04
C PRO A 208 10.61 1.95 29.07
N ALA A 209 10.92 1.77 30.35
CA ALA A 209 10.14 2.29 31.48
C ALA A 209 9.94 3.82 31.50
N GLN A 210 10.79 4.57 30.82
CA GLN A 210 10.81 6.04 30.75
C GLN A 210 9.76 6.61 29.78
N PHE A 211 9.09 5.76 29.01
CA PHE A 211 8.05 6.16 28.06
C PHE A 211 6.69 5.61 28.45
N PRO A 212 5.58 6.20 27.96
CA PRO A 212 4.26 5.59 28.08
C PRO A 212 4.29 4.15 27.57
N ARG A 213 3.71 3.24 28.35
CA ARG A 213 3.66 1.82 28.00
C ARG A 213 2.84 1.63 26.73
N LEU A 214 3.40 0.89 25.79
CA LEU A 214 2.71 0.44 24.59
C LEU A 214 2.06 -0.92 24.85
N ASP A 215 0.93 -1.20 24.19
CA ASP A 215 0.34 -2.55 24.20
C ASP A 215 1.03 -3.46 23.15
N LEU A 216 2.29 -3.80 23.44
CA LEU A 216 3.09 -4.64 22.53
C LEU A 216 2.58 -6.09 22.45
N ALA A 217 1.82 -6.54 23.45
CA ALA A 217 1.17 -7.84 23.42
C ALA A 217 0.07 -7.88 22.35
N ALA A 218 -0.77 -6.84 22.29
CA ALA A 218 -1.75 -6.69 21.23
C ALA A 218 -1.07 -6.59 19.85
N GLU A 219 -0.02 -5.76 19.72
CA GLU A 219 0.77 -5.64 18.47
C GLU A 219 1.31 -7.00 18.00
N ARG A 220 1.89 -7.79 18.91
CA ARG A 220 2.37 -9.15 18.62
C ARG A 220 1.24 -10.05 18.13
N ASP A 221 0.12 -10.09 18.83
CA ASP A 221 -1.02 -10.93 18.46
C ASP A 221 -1.62 -10.49 17.11
N TYR A 222 -1.61 -9.20 16.81
CA TYR A 222 -2.04 -8.67 15.52
C TYR A 222 -1.12 -9.06 14.38
N ILE A 223 0.20 -8.95 14.56
CA ILE A 223 1.17 -9.38 13.54
C ILE A 223 1.11 -10.90 13.36
N ALA A 224 1.00 -11.67 14.45
CA ALA A 224 0.82 -13.11 14.39
C ALA A 224 -0.44 -13.49 13.60
N LYS A 225 -1.57 -12.82 13.87
CA LYS A 225 -2.84 -13.02 13.15
C LYS A 225 -2.76 -12.55 11.69
N ALA A 226 -2.01 -11.49 11.40
CA ALA A 226 -1.76 -10.99 10.05
C ALA A 226 -0.96 -12.00 9.20
N LEU A 227 -0.06 -12.74 9.85
CA LEU A 227 0.79 -13.75 9.22
C LEU A 227 0.26 -15.19 9.35
N ASP A 228 -0.89 -15.39 10.00
CA ASP A 228 -1.49 -16.72 10.14
C ASP A 228 -1.83 -17.31 8.76
N GLY A 229 -1.39 -18.54 8.52
CA GLY A 229 -1.50 -19.22 7.23
C GLY A 229 -0.50 -18.76 6.15
N VAL A 230 0.38 -17.80 6.43
CA VAL A 230 1.38 -17.27 5.47
C VAL A 230 2.69 -18.05 5.55
N THR A 231 2.74 -19.24 4.96
CA THR A 231 3.89 -20.17 5.08
C THR A 231 5.17 -19.67 4.41
N SER A 232 5.08 -18.71 3.48
CA SER A 232 6.24 -18.09 2.83
C SER A 232 7.00 -17.12 3.74
N VAL A 233 6.43 -16.76 4.90
CA VAL A 233 7.04 -15.85 5.89
C VAL A 233 7.34 -16.61 7.18
N ARG A 234 8.62 -16.68 7.54
CA ARG A 234 9.10 -17.14 8.85
C ARG A 234 9.32 -15.91 9.73
N VAL A 235 8.46 -15.77 10.74
CA VAL A 235 8.52 -14.68 11.72
C VAL A 235 9.24 -15.11 13.00
N THR A 236 10.09 -14.23 13.53
CA THR A 236 10.70 -14.33 14.86
C THR A 236 10.30 -13.10 15.66
N PHE A 237 9.57 -13.31 16.75
CA PHE A 237 9.20 -12.25 17.69
C PHE A 237 10.26 -12.12 18.79
N VAL A 238 10.65 -10.88 19.11
CA VAL A 238 11.69 -10.58 20.10
C VAL A 238 11.15 -9.54 21.09
N GLU A 239 10.75 -10.02 22.26
CA GLU A 239 10.36 -9.19 23.39
C GLU A 239 11.58 -8.63 24.14
N HIS A 240 11.40 -7.51 24.83
CA HIS A 240 12.46 -6.80 25.55
C HIS A 240 13.68 -6.57 24.65
N LEU A 241 13.48 -5.86 23.55
CA LEU A 241 14.49 -5.72 22.51
C LEU A 241 15.66 -4.86 23.01
N THR A 242 16.75 -5.54 23.38
CA THR A 242 18.07 -4.92 23.63
C THR A 242 18.90 -4.88 22.34
N ALA A 243 19.96 -4.06 22.32
CA ALA A 243 20.86 -4.01 21.17
C ALA A 243 21.48 -5.39 20.82
N ALA A 244 21.84 -6.17 21.85
CA ALA A 244 22.38 -7.52 21.67
C ALA A 244 21.33 -8.50 21.13
N ARG A 245 20.08 -8.42 21.61
CA ARG A 245 18.98 -9.26 21.10
C ARG A 245 18.61 -8.90 19.68
N LEU A 246 18.60 -7.61 19.33
CA LEU A 246 18.40 -7.12 17.97
C LEU A 246 19.44 -7.73 17.03
N GLU A 247 20.73 -7.57 17.36
CA GLU A 247 21.82 -8.09 16.54
C GLU A 247 21.74 -9.61 16.36
N SER A 248 21.55 -10.34 17.47
CA SER A 248 21.45 -11.81 17.45
C SER A 248 20.26 -12.31 16.61
N ALA A 249 19.07 -11.73 16.82
CA ALA A 249 17.86 -12.16 16.12
C ALA A 249 17.86 -11.81 14.64
N CYS A 250 18.48 -10.67 14.28
CA CYS A 250 18.50 -10.21 12.89
C CYS A 250 19.48 -10.97 12.00
N GLN A 251 20.38 -11.81 12.52
CA GLN A 251 21.35 -12.53 11.69
C GLN A 251 20.69 -13.33 10.57
N GLY A 252 20.94 -12.91 9.32
CA GLY A 252 20.35 -13.51 8.13
C GLY A 252 18.87 -13.19 7.92
N ALA A 253 18.30 -12.24 8.67
CA ALA A 253 16.95 -11.73 8.47
C ALA A 253 16.87 -10.88 7.19
N HIS A 254 15.74 -10.93 6.52
CA HIS A 254 15.48 -10.16 5.31
C HIS A 254 14.72 -8.86 5.62
N MET A 255 13.85 -8.92 6.62
CA MET A 255 13.04 -7.79 7.07
C MET A 255 13.11 -7.64 8.58
N PHE A 256 13.06 -6.40 9.04
CA PHE A 256 12.96 -6.04 10.45
C PHE A 256 11.77 -5.13 10.67
N HIS A 257 10.83 -5.55 11.50
CA HIS A 257 9.72 -4.75 12.00
C HIS A 257 10.07 -4.28 13.41
N PHE A 258 10.02 -2.97 13.65
CA PHE A 258 10.18 -2.41 14.99
C PHE A 258 8.86 -1.82 15.50
N ALA A 259 8.43 -2.30 16.66
CA ALA A 259 7.32 -1.78 17.43
C ALA A 259 7.85 -1.23 18.75
N GLY A 260 7.86 0.08 18.87
CA GLY A 260 8.44 0.78 20.01
C GLY A 260 8.51 2.29 19.78
N HIS A 261 9.21 2.99 20.67
CA HIS A 261 9.38 4.44 20.59
C HIS A 261 10.63 4.84 19.80
N ALA A 262 10.59 6.02 19.19
CA ALA A 262 11.73 6.66 18.56
C ALA A 262 11.71 8.17 18.79
N GLY A 263 12.84 8.82 18.61
CA GLY A 263 12.92 10.27 18.81
C GLY A 263 14.24 10.88 18.35
N PHE A 264 14.32 12.21 18.47
CA PHE A 264 15.53 12.96 18.23
C PHE A 264 16.21 13.30 19.58
N MET A 265 17.47 12.92 19.71
CA MET A 265 18.31 13.13 20.88
C MET A 265 19.23 14.32 20.65
N TRP A 266 19.11 15.37 21.46
CA TRP A 266 20.00 16.54 21.39
C TRP A 266 21.32 16.25 22.10
N GLN A 267 22.45 16.60 21.48
CA GLN A 267 23.78 16.53 22.08
C GLN A 267 24.06 17.83 22.86
N ASN A 268 24.57 17.70 24.10
CA ASN A 268 25.09 18.78 24.96
C ASN A 268 24.13 19.92 25.35
N ASN A 269 22.87 19.66 25.73
CA ASN A 269 21.87 20.68 26.09
C ASN A 269 21.70 21.84 25.05
N GLY A 270 22.37 21.73 23.90
CA GLY A 270 22.42 22.70 22.84
C GLY A 270 21.41 22.29 21.80
N ARG A 271 20.40 23.14 21.59
CA ARG A 271 19.27 22.92 20.69
C ARG A 271 19.66 22.97 19.19
N THR A 272 20.93 22.77 18.87
CA THR A 272 21.51 22.94 17.54
C THR A 272 22.11 21.66 16.96
N THR A 273 22.45 20.66 17.78
CA THR A 273 23.03 19.38 17.31
C THR A 273 22.33 18.20 17.97
N GLY A 274 21.96 17.18 17.20
CA GLY A 274 21.37 15.95 17.72
C GLY A 274 21.32 14.84 16.67
N TYR A 275 20.78 13.69 17.04
CA TYR A 275 20.67 12.49 16.20
C TYR A 275 19.32 11.80 16.41
N GLY A 276 18.79 11.16 15.36
CA GLY A 276 17.63 10.27 15.48
C GLY A 276 18.03 8.97 16.18
N ALA A 277 17.14 8.41 16.99
CA ALA A 277 17.34 7.12 17.66
C ALA A 277 16.02 6.35 17.76
N ILE A 278 16.12 5.01 17.74
CA ILE A 278 15.08 4.15 18.31
C ILE A 278 15.40 3.92 19.79
N PHE A 279 14.38 3.74 20.60
CA PHE A 279 14.52 3.54 22.03
C PHE A 279 14.35 2.06 22.35
N LEU A 280 15.47 1.42 22.69
CA LEU A 280 15.53 0.03 23.09
C LEU A 280 15.46 -0.08 24.62
N GLU A 281 15.38 -1.31 25.09
CA GLU A 281 15.54 -1.66 26.50
C GLU A 281 17.00 -2.06 26.79
N ASP A 282 17.49 -1.80 27.99
CA ASP A 282 18.64 -2.49 28.56
C ASP A 282 18.22 -3.78 29.29
N GLU A 283 19.16 -4.45 29.96
CA GLU A 283 18.89 -5.70 30.68
C GLU A 283 17.97 -5.51 31.91
N GLN A 284 17.72 -4.27 32.34
CA GLN A 284 16.80 -3.93 33.42
C GLN A 284 15.42 -3.46 32.92
N GLY A 285 15.24 -3.31 31.60
CA GLY A 285 14.04 -2.73 30.99
C GLY A 285 14.03 -1.20 30.97
N ASP A 286 15.18 -0.58 31.25
CA ASP A 286 15.37 0.87 31.19
C ASP A 286 15.78 1.32 29.78
N LEU A 287 15.66 2.63 29.54
CA LEU A 287 15.92 3.25 28.24
C LEU A 287 17.38 3.07 27.82
N SER A 288 17.57 2.39 26.69
CA SER A 288 18.83 2.31 25.96
C SER A 288 18.66 2.90 24.56
N PRO A 289 19.01 4.17 24.30
CA PRO A 289 18.86 4.76 22.98
C PRO A 289 19.85 4.15 21.99
N MET A 290 19.37 3.71 20.83
CA MET A 290 20.22 3.27 19.72
C MET A 290 20.18 4.31 18.58
N PRO A 291 21.28 5.05 18.34
CA PRO A 291 21.37 5.98 17.22
C PRO A 291 21.06 5.30 15.89
N VAL A 292 20.39 6.00 14.98
CA VAL A 292 19.92 5.39 13.72
C VAL A 292 21.10 4.93 12.85
N GLU A 293 22.23 5.62 12.87
CA GLU A 293 23.43 5.20 12.15
C GLU A 293 24.01 3.88 12.72
N GLN A 294 23.86 3.65 14.02
CA GLN A 294 24.21 2.37 14.63
C GLN A 294 23.22 1.29 14.22
N LEU A 295 21.91 1.55 14.36
CA LEU A 295 20.84 0.65 13.92
C LEU A 295 21.02 0.21 12.48
N ALA A 296 21.19 1.16 11.56
CA ALA A 296 21.31 0.87 10.14
C ALA A 296 22.54 0.02 9.80
N ARG A 297 23.68 0.27 10.47
CA ARG A 297 24.88 -0.56 10.33
C ARG A 297 24.64 -1.99 10.82
N THR A 298 24.02 -2.15 11.99
CA THR A 298 23.69 -3.47 12.55
C THR A 298 22.74 -4.23 11.63
N LEU A 299 21.64 -3.61 11.19
CA LEU A 299 20.66 -4.22 10.29
C LEU A 299 21.28 -4.61 8.93
N ARG A 300 22.12 -3.75 8.36
CA ARG A 300 22.82 -4.03 7.11
C ARG A 300 23.80 -5.20 7.26
N HIS A 301 24.56 -5.24 8.36
CA HIS A 301 25.48 -6.34 8.65
C HIS A 301 24.73 -7.68 8.76
N CYS A 302 23.54 -7.64 9.36
CA CYS A 302 22.63 -8.77 9.49
C CYS A 302 21.98 -9.24 8.16
N GLY A 303 22.05 -8.44 7.09
CA GLY A 303 21.45 -8.74 5.78
C GLY A 303 20.01 -8.22 5.60
N VAL A 304 19.53 -7.37 6.50
CA VAL A 304 18.19 -6.76 6.42
C VAL A 304 18.12 -5.78 5.25
N ARG A 305 17.04 -5.89 4.47
CA ARG A 305 16.81 -5.10 3.24
C ARG A 305 15.57 -4.21 3.31
N VAL A 306 14.59 -4.57 4.14
CA VAL A 306 13.39 -3.78 4.35
C VAL A 306 13.16 -3.61 5.84
N VAL A 307 12.92 -2.37 6.25
CA VAL A 307 12.59 -2.04 7.64
C VAL A 307 11.14 -1.55 7.70
N PHE A 308 10.36 -2.05 8.65
CA PHE A 308 9.01 -1.60 8.94
C PHE A 308 9.02 -0.91 10.31
N LEU A 309 8.67 0.36 10.37
CA LEU A 309 8.68 1.17 11.59
C LEU A 309 7.22 1.41 12.01
N GLY A 310 6.72 0.53 12.89
CA GLY A 310 5.29 0.39 13.20
C GLY A 310 4.77 1.30 14.30
N GLY A 311 5.59 1.76 15.25
CA GLY A 311 5.11 2.47 16.44
C GLY A 311 5.36 3.97 16.42
N CYS A 312 4.32 4.81 16.58
CA CYS A 312 4.51 6.19 17.05
C CYS A 312 3.26 6.67 17.77
N GLU A 313 3.00 6.15 18.98
CA GLU A 313 2.00 6.77 19.85
C GLU A 313 2.50 8.10 20.44
N THR A 314 3.81 8.25 20.60
CA THR A 314 4.37 9.43 21.26
C THR A 314 5.54 10.00 20.47
N GLY A 315 5.46 11.30 20.16
CA GLY A 315 6.69 12.09 20.00
C GLY A 315 6.85 12.85 18.71
N ARG A 316 5.99 13.85 18.48
CA ARG A 316 6.50 15.10 17.89
C ARG A 316 7.12 15.90 19.05
N ARG A 317 8.45 15.98 19.11
CA ARG A 317 9.12 17.09 19.80
C ARG A 317 9.53 18.10 18.72
N ASP A 318 9.17 19.36 18.92
CA ASP A 318 9.66 20.49 18.10
C ASP A 318 9.30 20.47 16.61
N GLY A 319 8.12 19.96 16.24
CA GLY A 319 7.64 20.15 14.87
C GLY A 319 8.09 19.08 13.86
N VAL A 320 8.82 18.05 14.28
CA VAL A 320 9.33 16.97 13.40
C VAL A 320 8.87 15.61 13.92
N ASN A 321 8.32 14.75 13.05
CA ASN A 321 7.99 13.37 13.42
C ASN A 321 9.29 12.59 13.65
N ALA A 322 9.40 11.82 14.74
CA ALA A 322 10.55 10.96 15.01
C ALA A 322 10.99 10.12 13.80
N TRP A 323 10.05 9.54 13.04
CA TRP A 323 10.34 8.72 11.87
C TRP A 323 10.85 9.49 10.66
N SER A 324 10.54 10.79 10.57
CA SER A 324 11.06 11.66 9.50
C SER A 324 12.58 11.89 9.62
N GLY A 325 13.18 11.62 10.79
CA GLY A 325 14.64 11.55 10.94
C GLY A 325 15.20 10.13 10.74
N VAL A 326 14.47 9.10 11.17
CA VAL A 326 14.96 7.72 11.14
C VAL A 326 14.94 7.12 9.73
N ALA A 327 13.81 7.18 9.02
CA ALA A 327 13.68 6.50 7.73
C ALA A 327 14.66 7.04 6.67
N PRO A 328 14.82 8.38 6.49
CA PRO A 328 15.89 8.93 5.67
C PRO A 328 17.30 8.48 6.08
N ALA A 329 17.59 8.42 7.38
CA ALA A 329 18.90 8.00 7.87
C ALA A 329 19.18 6.50 7.59
N LEU A 330 18.18 5.62 7.71
CA LEU A 330 18.28 4.23 7.26
C LEU A 330 18.66 4.14 5.77
N MET A 331 18.02 4.97 4.92
CA MET A 331 18.31 5.03 3.48
C MET A 331 19.74 5.50 3.19
N ARG A 332 20.24 6.50 3.96
CA ARG A 332 21.62 7.04 3.85
C ARG A 332 22.70 6.02 4.16
N VAL A 333 22.43 5.10 5.09
CA VAL A 333 23.36 4.03 5.46
C VAL A 333 23.20 2.79 4.55
N GLY A 334 22.27 2.84 3.60
CA GLY A 334 22.16 1.86 2.51
C GLY A 334 21.10 0.78 2.72
N ILE A 335 20.15 0.96 3.64
CA ILE A 335 18.94 0.13 3.66
C ILE A 335 18.12 0.45 2.38
N PRO A 336 17.76 -0.54 1.55
CA PRO A 336 17.06 -0.30 0.28
C PRO A 336 15.63 0.26 0.39
N ALA A 337 14.88 -0.14 1.41
CA ALA A 337 13.49 0.31 1.61
C ALA A 337 13.10 0.37 3.09
N ALA A 338 12.21 1.30 3.43
CA ALA A 338 11.59 1.37 4.73
C ALA A 338 10.12 1.83 4.63
N VAL A 339 9.25 1.20 5.41
CA VAL A 339 7.89 1.68 5.67
C VAL A 339 7.90 2.39 7.02
N ALA A 340 7.30 3.57 7.08
CA ALA A 340 7.22 4.36 8.32
C ALA A 340 5.84 5.02 8.45
N MET A 341 5.52 5.52 9.64
CA MET A 341 4.28 6.23 9.92
C MET A 341 4.54 7.74 10.03
N GLN A 342 3.89 8.57 9.20
CA GLN A 342 4.11 10.02 9.22
C GLN A 342 3.33 10.77 10.32
N TYR A 343 2.33 10.14 10.91
CA TYR A 343 1.59 10.59 12.09
C TYR A 343 1.31 9.37 12.99
N ALA A 344 0.73 9.61 14.18
CA ALA A 344 0.22 8.52 15.00
C ALA A 344 -0.95 7.81 14.28
N ILE A 345 -0.91 6.49 14.22
CA ILE A 345 -1.94 5.62 13.63
C ILE A 345 -2.73 4.94 14.75
N LEU A 346 -4.04 4.76 14.59
CA LEU A 346 -4.84 3.95 15.51
C LEU A 346 -4.50 2.47 15.32
N ASP A 347 -4.53 1.71 16.42
CA ASP A 347 -4.19 0.29 16.42
C ASP A 347 -4.95 -0.49 15.35
N ASP A 348 -6.26 -0.30 15.28
CA ASP A 348 -7.11 -1.06 14.37
C ASP A 348 -6.85 -0.76 12.88
N ALA A 349 -6.43 0.47 12.57
CA ALA A 349 -5.91 0.83 11.24
C ALA A 349 -4.52 0.24 10.98
N ALA A 350 -3.61 0.26 11.96
CA ALA A 350 -2.29 -0.37 11.86
C ALA A 350 -2.41 -1.88 11.59
N VAL A 351 -3.33 -2.56 12.27
CA VAL A 351 -3.65 -3.98 12.07
C VAL A 351 -4.14 -4.25 10.65
N ALA A 352 -5.10 -3.46 10.18
CA ALA A 352 -5.66 -3.63 8.84
C ALA A 352 -4.60 -3.42 7.75
N PHE A 353 -3.77 -2.40 7.93
CA PHE A 353 -2.63 -2.11 7.05
C PHE A 353 -1.63 -3.26 7.04
N ALA A 354 -1.08 -3.63 8.20
CA ALA A 354 -0.04 -4.66 8.32
C ALA A 354 -0.51 -6.00 7.76
N ARG A 355 -1.76 -6.40 8.04
CA ARG A 355 -2.35 -7.63 7.51
C ARG A 355 -2.36 -7.65 5.99
N ARG A 356 -2.91 -6.63 5.35
CA ARG A 356 -2.97 -6.60 3.87
C ARG A 356 -1.59 -6.39 3.25
N PHE A 357 -0.72 -5.62 3.89
CA PHE A 357 0.66 -5.42 3.47
C PHE A 357 1.44 -6.75 3.43
N TYR A 358 1.45 -7.52 4.53
CA TYR A 358 2.18 -8.79 4.57
C TYR A 358 1.56 -9.88 3.69
N LEU A 359 0.22 -9.92 3.58
CA LEU A 359 -0.46 -10.84 2.65
C LEU A 359 -0.09 -10.53 1.19
N ALA A 360 -0.09 -9.25 0.80
CA ALA A 360 0.32 -8.83 -0.54
C ALA A 360 1.76 -9.24 -0.85
N LEU A 361 2.70 -8.95 0.06
CA LEU A 361 4.08 -9.37 -0.09
C LEU A 361 4.17 -10.90 -0.20
N SER A 362 3.46 -11.65 0.63
CA SER A 362 3.46 -13.10 0.58
C SER A 362 2.84 -13.69 -0.69
N ALA A 363 2.10 -12.91 -1.47
CA ALA A 363 1.61 -13.29 -2.80
C ALA A 363 2.63 -12.98 -3.92
N GLY A 364 3.80 -12.44 -3.56
CA GLY A 364 4.82 -12.00 -4.52
C GLY A 364 4.56 -10.62 -5.10
N LEU A 365 3.66 -9.82 -4.53
CA LEU A 365 3.44 -8.43 -4.96
C LEU A 365 4.60 -7.52 -4.53
N SER A 366 4.79 -6.41 -5.22
CA SER A 366 5.83 -5.44 -4.87
C SER A 366 5.48 -4.64 -3.60
N LEU A 367 6.47 -3.95 -3.04
CA LEU A 367 6.26 -2.98 -1.96
C LEU A 367 5.25 -1.90 -2.35
N ASP A 368 5.27 -1.44 -3.61
CA ASP A 368 4.32 -0.45 -4.12
C ASP A 368 2.88 -0.96 -3.99
N GLU A 369 2.63 -2.17 -4.48
CA GLU A 369 1.30 -2.80 -4.44
C GLU A 369 0.86 -3.09 -3.00
N ALA A 370 1.79 -3.55 -2.16
CA ALA A 370 1.54 -3.83 -0.76
C ALA A 370 1.16 -2.57 0.03
N MET A 371 1.77 -1.42 -0.29
CA MET A 371 1.38 -0.13 0.29
C MET A 371 -0.07 0.21 -0.08
N THR A 372 -0.42 0.17 -1.37
CA THR A 372 -1.80 0.48 -1.81
C THR A 372 -2.80 -0.49 -1.18
N ALA A 373 -2.51 -1.80 -1.16
CA ALA A 373 -3.37 -2.79 -0.54
C ALA A 373 -3.61 -2.48 0.96
N GLY A 374 -2.57 -2.11 1.69
CA GLY A 374 -2.68 -1.69 3.08
C GLY A 374 -3.50 -0.41 3.27
N ARG A 375 -3.29 0.61 2.43
CA ARG A 375 -4.04 1.88 2.51
C ARG A 375 -5.53 1.69 2.24
N LEU A 376 -5.86 0.89 1.22
CA LEU A 376 -7.24 0.54 0.93
C LEU A 376 -7.85 -0.19 2.12
N ALA A 377 -7.14 -1.14 2.74
CA ALA A 377 -7.60 -1.85 3.93
C ALA A 377 -7.98 -0.95 5.11
N ILE A 378 -7.30 0.19 5.27
CA ILE A 378 -7.65 1.19 6.28
C ILE A 378 -8.93 1.91 5.85
N LEU A 379 -8.96 2.45 4.62
CA LEU A 379 -10.12 3.17 4.06
C LEU A 379 -11.40 2.36 4.16
N SER A 380 -11.29 1.06 3.90
CA SER A 380 -12.34 0.05 3.96
C SER A 380 -13.15 0.02 5.25
N ARG A 381 -12.50 0.30 6.38
CA ARG A 381 -13.11 0.12 7.70
C ARG A 381 -14.23 1.11 7.98
N GLY A 382 -14.25 2.25 7.28
CA GLY A 382 -15.17 3.35 7.54
C GLY A 382 -14.96 4.01 8.92
N GLY A 383 -15.66 5.11 9.19
CA GLY A 383 -15.68 5.76 10.52
C GLY A 383 -14.55 6.78 10.80
N GLU A 384 -14.17 6.93 12.08
CA GLU A 384 -13.17 7.89 12.58
C GLU A 384 -11.76 7.71 11.98
N ALA A 385 -11.47 6.55 11.38
CA ALA A 385 -10.22 6.21 10.69
C ALA A 385 -10.09 6.83 9.28
N GLY A 386 -11.02 7.68 8.85
CA GLY A 386 -11.17 8.16 7.46
C GLY A 386 -9.96 8.89 6.84
N VAL A 387 -8.93 9.21 7.62
CA VAL A 387 -7.68 9.82 7.13
C VAL A 387 -6.46 8.92 7.27
N GLU A 388 -6.54 7.84 8.04
CA GLU A 388 -5.35 7.11 8.46
C GLU A 388 -4.67 6.33 7.35
N TRP A 389 -5.37 6.09 6.24
CA TRP A 389 -4.82 5.49 5.03
C TRP A 389 -3.62 6.29 4.47
N GLY A 390 -3.53 7.59 4.73
CA GLY A 390 -2.39 8.40 4.30
C GLY A 390 -1.22 8.39 5.29
N VAL A 391 -1.35 7.79 6.47
CA VAL A 391 -0.29 7.76 7.51
C VAL A 391 0.93 6.91 7.10
N PRO A 392 0.77 5.72 6.49
CA PRO A 392 1.91 4.92 6.07
C PRO A 392 2.63 5.53 4.85
N VAL A 393 3.94 5.72 4.99
CA VAL A 393 4.83 6.27 3.96
C VAL A 393 5.90 5.25 3.57
N LEU A 394 6.23 5.20 2.28
CA LEU A 394 7.24 4.31 1.73
C LEU A 394 8.49 5.11 1.33
N TYR A 395 9.61 4.80 1.97
CA TYR A 395 10.93 5.20 1.53
C TYR A 395 11.54 4.06 0.74
N MET A 396 11.96 4.32 -0.51
CA MET A 396 12.52 3.26 -1.34
C MET A 396 13.53 3.79 -2.34
N ARG A 397 14.66 3.08 -2.44
CA ARG A 397 15.73 3.37 -3.40
C ARG A 397 15.84 2.32 -4.51
N CYS A 398 15.32 1.11 -4.28
CA CYS A 398 15.29 0.07 -5.30
C CYS A 398 14.27 0.39 -6.43
N GLY A 399 14.48 -0.25 -7.58
CA GLY A 399 13.74 0.04 -8.82
C GLY A 399 12.42 -0.70 -8.99
N ASP A 400 12.28 -1.93 -8.47
CA ASP A 400 11.07 -2.74 -8.66
C ASP A 400 10.24 -2.94 -7.39
N GLY A 401 10.85 -2.83 -6.20
CA GLY A 401 10.17 -3.07 -4.92
C GLY A 401 9.81 -4.54 -4.69
N VAL A 402 10.29 -5.49 -5.50
CA VAL A 402 9.88 -6.89 -5.43
C VAL A 402 10.75 -7.66 -4.43
N ILE A 403 10.19 -7.97 -3.27
CA ILE A 403 10.88 -8.72 -2.22
C ILE A 403 11.04 -10.20 -2.59
N PHE A 404 10.09 -10.78 -3.33
CA PHE A 404 10.10 -12.20 -3.69
C PHE A 404 10.10 -12.43 -5.19
N PRO A 405 11.26 -12.32 -5.87
CA PRO A 405 11.34 -12.57 -7.30
C PRO A 405 10.84 -13.97 -7.71
N GLU A 406 11.12 -14.99 -6.88
CA GLU A 406 10.67 -16.37 -7.13
C GLU A 406 9.14 -16.49 -7.05
N MET A 407 8.49 -15.85 -6.06
CA MET A 407 7.03 -15.86 -5.93
C MET A 407 6.35 -15.00 -7.01
N ALA A 408 6.94 -13.85 -7.32
CA ALA A 408 6.49 -12.96 -8.38
C ALA A 408 6.48 -13.66 -9.75
N ALA A 409 7.40 -14.60 -9.96
CA ALA A 409 7.51 -15.38 -11.19
C ALA A 409 6.68 -16.69 -11.17
N ASP A 410 6.13 -17.09 -10.02
CA ASP A 410 5.38 -18.35 -9.86
C ASP A 410 3.94 -18.22 -10.40
N PRO A 411 3.57 -18.91 -11.50
CA PRO A 411 2.22 -18.83 -12.07
C PRO A 411 1.13 -19.37 -11.14
N SER A 412 1.45 -20.27 -10.21
CA SER A 412 0.46 -20.85 -9.29
C SER A 412 -0.11 -19.83 -8.30
N LEU A 413 0.63 -18.74 -8.07
CA LEU A 413 0.25 -17.66 -7.18
C LEU A 413 -0.56 -16.57 -7.88
N GLU A 414 -0.85 -16.69 -9.18
CA GLU A 414 -1.57 -15.65 -9.92
C GLU A 414 -2.98 -15.42 -9.38
N ALA A 415 -3.72 -16.49 -9.08
CA ALA A 415 -5.03 -16.38 -8.45
C ALA A 415 -4.96 -15.69 -7.08
N LEU A 416 -3.91 -15.94 -6.30
CA LEU A 416 -3.69 -15.27 -5.02
C LEU A 416 -3.37 -13.79 -5.24
N ARG A 417 -2.46 -13.44 -6.16
CA ARG A 417 -2.15 -12.05 -6.53
C ARG A 417 -3.40 -11.31 -6.99
N HIS A 418 -4.19 -11.93 -7.84
CA HIS A 418 -5.46 -11.39 -8.33
C HIS A 418 -6.53 -11.31 -7.23
N SER A 419 -6.49 -12.15 -6.19
CA SER A 419 -7.35 -11.94 -5.01
C SER A 419 -6.91 -10.76 -4.13
N GLN A 420 -5.64 -10.36 -4.22
CA GLN A 420 -5.08 -9.20 -3.52
C GLN A 420 -5.20 -7.91 -4.35
N ARG A 421 -5.12 -8.02 -5.68
CA ARG A 421 -5.43 -6.99 -6.68
C ARG A 421 -6.88 -7.18 -7.10
N VAL A 422 -7.89 -6.63 -6.43
CA VAL A 422 -9.28 -6.94 -6.81
C VAL A 422 -9.58 -6.52 -8.26
N HIS A 423 -9.48 -7.50 -9.15
CA HIS A 423 -9.65 -7.46 -10.59
C HIS A 423 -10.53 -8.69 -10.94
N VAL A 424 -11.28 -8.67 -12.03
CA VAL A 424 -12.05 -9.80 -12.59
C VAL A 424 -12.13 -9.60 -14.10
N SER A 425 -11.49 -10.46 -14.88
CA SER A 425 -11.54 -10.42 -16.35
C SER A 425 -12.25 -11.65 -16.92
N GLN A 426 -13.13 -11.47 -17.92
CA GLN A 426 -13.87 -12.54 -18.61
C GLN A 426 -13.98 -12.27 -20.12
N ARG A 427 -13.80 -13.32 -20.94
CA ARG A 427 -13.92 -13.26 -22.40
C ARG A 427 -14.93 -14.29 -22.91
N VAL A 428 -15.92 -13.85 -23.69
CA VAL A 428 -17.03 -14.67 -24.19
C VAL A 428 -17.18 -14.48 -25.70
N GLN A 429 -17.15 -15.57 -26.49
CA GLN A 429 -17.27 -15.46 -27.95
C GLN A 429 -18.71 -15.20 -28.41
N GLU A 430 -19.70 -15.92 -27.86
CA GLU A 430 -21.12 -15.75 -28.17
C GLU A 430 -21.97 -15.93 -26.90
N LEU A 431 -22.84 -14.97 -26.61
CA LEU A 431 -23.72 -14.96 -25.44
C LEU A 431 -25.18 -15.14 -25.87
N ARG A 432 -25.79 -16.30 -25.54
CA ARG A 432 -27.16 -16.65 -25.97
C ARG A 432 -28.24 -16.38 -24.93
N ASP A 433 -27.95 -16.61 -23.66
CA ASP A 433 -28.93 -16.47 -22.56
C ASP A 433 -28.57 -15.32 -21.63
N ARG A 434 -27.84 -15.58 -20.53
CA ARG A 434 -27.48 -14.55 -19.56
C ARG A 434 -26.07 -14.75 -19.01
N LEU A 435 -25.30 -13.67 -18.93
CA LEU A 435 -23.98 -13.61 -18.31
C LEU A 435 -24.00 -12.58 -17.19
N THR A 436 -23.55 -12.96 -16.00
CA THR A 436 -23.27 -12.03 -14.90
C THR A 436 -21.80 -12.19 -14.53
N GLY A 437 -21.01 -11.12 -14.69
CA GLY A 437 -19.57 -11.18 -14.56
C GLY A 437 -19.13 -11.45 -13.13
N VAL A 438 -19.57 -10.58 -12.22
CA VAL A 438 -19.37 -10.72 -10.79
C VAL A 438 -20.69 -10.51 -10.08
N GLU A 439 -21.05 -11.43 -9.19
CA GLU A 439 -22.17 -11.26 -8.25
C GLU A 439 -21.58 -11.25 -6.84
N VAL A 440 -21.67 -10.10 -6.16
CA VAL A 440 -21.16 -9.93 -4.79
C VAL A 440 -22.28 -9.41 -3.91
N GLY A 441 -22.55 -10.12 -2.79
CA GLY A 441 -23.49 -9.64 -1.77
C GLY A 441 -22.98 -8.38 -1.07
N GLU A 442 -21.70 -8.36 -0.73
CA GLU A 442 -21.02 -7.20 -0.13
C GLU A 442 -19.69 -6.98 -0.85
N ALA A 443 -19.57 -5.89 -1.62
CA ALA A 443 -18.36 -5.62 -2.39
C ALA A 443 -17.14 -5.47 -1.46
N PRO A 444 -15.98 -6.09 -1.78
CA PRO A 444 -14.78 -5.89 -1.00
C PRO A 444 -14.41 -4.42 -1.00
N HIS A 445 -13.83 -3.99 0.11
CA HIS A 445 -13.64 -2.58 0.40
C HIS A 445 -12.46 -1.90 -0.36
N THR A 446 -12.19 -2.35 -1.58
CA THR A 446 -11.08 -1.94 -2.46
C THR A 446 -11.64 -1.55 -3.84
N THR A 447 -10.79 -1.05 -4.73
CA THR A 447 -11.14 -0.93 -6.16
C THR A 447 -11.37 -2.32 -6.74
N MET A 448 -12.55 -2.57 -7.32
CA MET A 448 -12.89 -3.78 -8.07
C MET A 448 -12.96 -3.45 -9.55
N GLU A 449 -12.04 -3.98 -10.33
CA GLU A 449 -12.09 -3.84 -11.78
C GLU A 449 -12.70 -5.10 -12.40
N VAL A 450 -13.71 -4.94 -13.24
CA VAL A 450 -14.43 -6.01 -13.94
C VAL A 450 -14.35 -5.73 -15.43
N ILE A 451 -13.57 -6.50 -16.17
CA ILE A 451 -13.42 -6.37 -17.62
C ILE A 451 -14.13 -7.54 -18.30
N GLN A 452 -15.06 -7.25 -19.21
CA GLN A 452 -15.74 -8.24 -20.04
C GLN A 452 -15.55 -7.94 -21.51
N GLU A 453 -15.05 -8.91 -22.27
CA GLU A 453 -14.98 -8.86 -23.73
C GLU A 453 -15.97 -9.87 -24.33
N ILE A 454 -16.97 -9.41 -25.08
CA ILE A 454 -18.04 -10.24 -25.65
C ILE A 454 -18.06 -10.09 -27.18
N GLY A 455 -17.80 -11.18 -27.91
CA GLY A 455 -17.82 -11.17 -29.38
C GLY A 455 -19.21 -10.85 -29.94
N ALA A 456 -20.25 -11.59 -29.51
CA ALA A 456 -21.63 -11.29 -29.92
C ALA A 456 -22.63 -11.60 -28.81
N VAL A 457 -23.64 -10.74 -28.64
CA VAL A 457 -24.83 -11.02 -27.83
C VAL A 457 -25.96 -11.41 -28.78
N ALA A 458 -26.45 -12.65 -28.69
CA ALA A 458 -27.51 -13.16 -29.54
C ALA A 458 -28.86 -12.49 -29.25
N PRO A 459 -29.88 -12.60 -30.14
CA PRO A 459 -31.19 -12.00 -29.92
C PRO A 459 -31.82 -12.47 -28.59
N GLY A 460 -32.12 -11.53 -27.70
CA GLY A 460 -32.65 -11.82 -26.35
C GLY A 460 -31.61 -12.12 -25.27
N GLY A 461 -30.32 -12.16 -25.60
CA GLY A 461 -29.24 -12.37 -24.64
C GLY A 461 -28.99 -11.16 -23.72
N GLU A 462 -28.55 -11.41 -22.48
CA GLU A 462 -28.32 -10.37 -21.48
C GLU A 462 -26.93 -10.47 -20.83
N ALA A 463 -26.14 -9.39 -20.92
CA ALA A 463 -24.85 -9.27 -20.25
C ALA A 463 -24.92 -8.25 -19.09
N LEU A 464 -24.53 -8.68 -17.90
CA LEU A 464 -24.39 -7.85 -16.70
C LEU A 464 -22.94 -7.90 -16.22
N GLY A 465 -22.26 -6.73 -16.15
CA GLY A 465 -20.85 -6.65 -15.77
C GLY A 465 -20.65 -7.00 -14.30
N ALA A 466 -21.27 -6.23 -13.41
CA ALA A 466 -21.29 -6.52 -11.98
C ALA A 466 -22.69 -6.35 -11.39
N ARG A 467 -23.10 -7.28 -10.52
CA ARG A 467 -24.26 -7.13 -9.62
C ARG A 467 -23.76 -7.01 -8.18
N ILE A 468 -24.20 -5.94 -7.51
CA ILE A 468 -23.76 -5.63 -6.15
C ILE A 468 -24.98 -5.30 -5.29
N GLU A 469 -25.17 -6.04 -4.19
CA GLU A 469 -26.32 -5.83 -3.29
C GLU A 469 -26.09 -4.70 -2.29
N SER A 470 -24.84 -4.44 -1.89
CA SER A 470 -24.47 -3.27 -1.07
C SER A 470 -23.00 -2.87 -1.27
N ILE A 471 -22.72 -1.55 -1.23
CA ILE A 471 -21.35 -1.00 -1.28
C ILE A 471 -21.03 -0.39 0.08
N ALA A 472 -20.06 -0.97 0.78
CA ALA A 472 -19.57 -0.44 2.05
C ALA A 472 -18.60 0.76 1.83
N ALA A 473 -17.64 0.62 0.90
CA ALA A 473 -16.79 1.68 0.31
C ALA A 473 -15.85 1.06 -0.76
N GLY A 474 -15.83 1.57 -1.99
CA GLY A 474 -14.96 1.10 -3.10
C GLY A 474 -15.38 1.68 -4.47
N VAL A 475 -14.51 1.61 -5.49
CA VAL A 475 -14.89 1.87 -6.91
C VAL A 475 -15.07 0.55 -7.60
N VAL A 476 -16.16 0.42 -8.35
CA VAL A 476 -16.32 -0.68 -9.30
C VAL A 476 -16.13 -0.14 -10.71
N HIS A 477 -15.03 -0.52 -11.34
CA HIS A 477 -14.78 -0.25 -12.75
C HIS A 477 -15.31 -1.44 -13.55
N ALA A 478 -16.53 -1.35 -14.10
CA ALA A 478 -17.02 -2.36 -15.03
C ALA A 478 -16.81 -1.89 -16.47
N ILE A 479 -15.86 -2.50 -17.19
CA ILE A 479 -15.57 -2.24 -18.59
C ILE A 479 -16.16 -3.41 -19.39
N GLN A 480 -17.17 -3.13 -20.21
CA GLN A 480 -17.73 -4.12 -21.14
C GLN A 480 -17.43 -3.69 -22.58
N LYS A 481 -16.67 -4.53 -23.29
CA LYS A 481 -16.40 -4.37 -24.72
C LYS A 481 -17.19 -5.43 -25.48
N VAL A 482 -18.11 -4.99 -26.35
CA VAL A 482 -18.97 -5.90 -27.13
C VAL A 482 -18.88 -5.56 -28.60
N ASP A 483 -18.56 -6.56 -29.43
CA ASP A 483 -18.37 -6.31 -30.86
C ASP A 483 -19.72 -6.25 -31.61
N GLN A 484 -20.71 -7.07 -31.23
CA GLN A 484 -22.06 -7.07 -31.83
C GLN A 484 -23.18 -7.35 -30.82
N ILE A 485 -24.30 -6.62 -30.95
CA ILE A 485 -25.52 -6.82 -30.15
C ILE A 485 -26.70 -7.13 -31.09
N GLY A 486 -27.29 -8.32 -30.95
CA GLY A 486 -28.46 -8.75 -31.71
C GLY A 486 -29.76 -8.08 -31.25
N PRO A 487 -30.85 -8.16 -32.06
CA PRO A 487 -32.14 -7.56 -31.73
C PRO A 487 -32.67 -8.02 -30.36
N GLY A 488 -32.97 -7.05 -29.48
CA GLY A 488 -33.46 -7.32 -28.12
C GLY A 488 -32.38 -7.74 -27.11
N GLY A 489 -31.11 -7.81 -27.50
CA GLY A 489 -29.99 -8.02 -26.58
C GLY A 489 -29.82 -6.85 -25.60
N LYS A 490 -29.43 -7.15 -24.36
CA LYS A 490 -29.29 -6.15 -23.29
C LYS A 490 -27.89 -6.16 -22.69
N LEU A 491 -27.38 -4.96 -22.44
CA LEU A 491 -26.09 -4.76 -21.79
C LEU A 491 -26.26 -3.85 -20.58
N THR A 492 -25.80 -4.31 -19.43
CA THR A 492 -25.82 -3.56 -18.17
C THR A 492 -24.42 -3.58 -17.57
N GLY A 493 -23.76 -2.41 -17.49
CA GLY A 493 -22.41 -2.32 -16.93
C GLY A 493 -22.37 -2.70 -15.45
N ILE A 494 -23.11 -1.95 -14.62
CA ILE A 494 -23.22 -2.20 -13.18
C ILE A 494 -24.69 -2.12 -12.77
N SER A 495 -25.15 -3.08 -11.98
CA SER A 495 -26.46 -3.06 -11.33
C SER A 495 -26.29 -2.98 -9.83
N LEU A 496 -26.87 -1.93 -9.23
CA LEU A 496 -26.84 -1.65 -7.79
C LEU A 496 -28.25 -1.75 -7.21
N HIS A 497 -28.44 -2.58 -6.18
CA HIS A 497 -29.66 -2.57 -5.39
C HIS A 497 -29.43 -1.81 -4.08
N ARG A 498 -30.29 -0.84 -3.75
CA ARG A 498 -30.23 -0.14 -2.47
C ARG A 498 -31.15 -0.86 -1.48
N THR A 499 -30.59 -1.57 -0.51
CA THR A 499 -31.35 -2.04 0.64
C THR A 499 -31.74 -0.84 1.50
N ARG A 500 -33.04 -0.51 1.56
CA ARG A 500 -33.56 0.43 2.56
C ARG A 500 -33.38 -0.24 3.93
N ASN A 501 -32.53 0.32 4.79
CA ASN A 501 -32.52 -0.02 6.20
C ASN A 501 -33.91 0.25 6.78
N GLN A 502 -34.64 -0.82 7.14
CA GLN A 502 -35.76 -0.74 8.07
C GLN A 502 -35.18 -0.49 9.48
N ALA A 503 -34.74 0.74 9.74
CA ALA A 503 -34.31 1.17 11.09
C ALA A 503 -34.72 2.61 11.40
N GLU A 504 -35.78 3.12 10.74
CA GLU A 504 -36.50 4.33 11.14
C GLU A 504 -37.98 4.01 11.33
N ARG A 505 -38.25 3.14 12.31
CA ARG A 505 -39.52 3.09 13.03
C ARG A 505 -39.22 2.64 14.44
N HIS A 506 -38.86 3.59 15.31
CA HIS A 506 -39.49 3.82 16.61
C HIS A 506 -38.85 5.01 17.31
#